data_AF-A0A7C3ZL09-F1
#
_entry.id   AF-A0A7C3ZL09-F1
#
_cell.length_a   1.000
_cell.length_b   1.000
_cell.length_c   1.000
_cell.angle_alpha   90.00
_cell.angle_beta   90.00
_cell.angle_gamma   90.00
#
_symmetry.space_group_name_H-M   'P 1'
#
loop_
_entity.id
_entity.type
_entity.pdbx_description
1 polymer ?
#
loop_
_entity_poly.entity_id
_entity_poly.type
_entity_poly.pdbx_seq_one_letter_code
_entity_poly.pdbx_strand_id
1 'polypeptide(L)'
;PCIGMGQAPRSGAVSLRTFNRNFEGRSGTKDAKIYLVSVQTAAASALTGYITDPRTLGKAPEIKMPEKFDIDDSMILSPSTKPEEVEVYRGPNIKPLPVQQKLSESMSGKVLLKVGDNITTDHIMPAGSKILPLRSNIPAISKYVFESIDPSFSERALKEKGGFVIGGENYGQGSSREHAALAPMYLGVKAVIAKSFARIHFANLINFGILPLIFEKPADYDKIEQGDELIAPNILKELNERKPITFINKTKGNAEYRFKYNLTDRQVKIIKEGGLLNETKALH
;
A
#
# COMPACT_ATOMS: atom_id res chain seq x y z
N PRO A 1 8.92 -16.78 -5.17
CA PRO A 1 7.62 -17.43 -4.85
C PRO A 1 6.78 -16.67 -3.81
N CYS A 2 7.38 -16.22 -2.71
CA CYS A 2 6.70 -15.51 -1.60
C CYS A 2 5.91 -14.24 -2.03
N ILE A 3 6.39 -13.56 -3.06
CA ILE A 3 5.76 -12.34 -3.61
C ILE A 3 5.10 -12.56 -4.98
N GLY A 4 4.88 -13.83 -5.37
CA GLY A 4 4.26 -14.19 -6.64
C GLY A 4 5.18 -14.12 -7.86
N MET A 5 6.50 -14.29 -7.68
CA MET A 5 7.48 -14.39 -8.78
C MET A 5 8.13 -15.77 -8.85
N GLY A 6 8.38 -16.28 -10.07
CA GLY A 6 9.15 -17.50 -10.35
C GLY A 6 8.34 -18.80 -10.28
N GLN A 7 7.76 -19.14 -9.12
CA GLN A 7 7.08 -20.43 -8.89
C GLN A 7 5.66 -20.24 -8.36
N ALA A 8 4.76 -19.76 -9.23
CA ALA A 8 3.34 -19.65 -8.92
C ALA A 8 2.68 -21.05 -8.93
N PRO A 9 1.76 -21.36 -8.00
CA PRO A 9 1.01 -22.62 -8.04
C PRO A 9 0.11 -22.67 -9.28
N ARG A 10 -0.26 -23.88 -9.73
CA ARG A 10 -1.31 -24.01 -10.76
C ARG A 10 -2.69 -23.61 -10.21
N SER A 11 -3.63 -23.31 -11.10
CA SER A 11 -5.02 -22.98 -10.74
C SER A 11 -5.67 -24.06 -9.88
N GLY A 12 -6.42 -23.64 -8.86
CA GLY A 12 -7.12 -24.47 -7.88
C GLY A 12 -6.24 -25.32 -6.96
N ALA A 13 -4.91 -25.23 -7.05
CA ALA A 13 -4.01 -26.10 -6.30
C ALA A 13 -3.89 -25.73 -4.82
N VAL A 14 -3.69 -26.76 -3.99
CA VAL A 14 -3.19 -26.62 -2.63
C VAL A 14 -1.67 -26.44 -2.69
N SER A 15 -1.14 -25.41 -2.02
CA SER A 15 0.29 -25.14 -1.96
C SER A 15 0.73 -24.85 -0.54
N LEU A 16 1.67 -25.65 -0.04
CA LEU A 16 2.27 -25.46 1.28
C LEU A 16 3.49 -24.56 1.20
N ARG A 17 3.55 -23.55 2.05
CA ARG A 17 4.50 -22.45 1.95
C ARG A 17 5.17 -22.17 3.29
N THR A 18 6.49 -22.05 3.30
CA THR A 18 7.33 -21.80 4.49
C THR A 18 7.66 -20.32 4.70
N PHE A 19 6.84 -19.44 4.14
CA PHE A 19 6.90 -17.99 4.33
C PHE A 19 5.78 -17.54 5.26
N ASN A 20 5.59 -16.23 5.40
CA ASN A 20 4.79 -15.64 6.48
C ASN A 20 3.44 -15.04 6.05
N ARG A 21 3.03 -15.18 4.78
CA ARG A 21 1.80 -14.57 4.24
C ARG A 21 1.13 -15.43 3.18
N ASN A 22 -0.20 -15.54 3.26
CA ASN A 22 -1.03 -16.35 2.38
C ASN A 22 -2.32 -15.65 1.90
N PHE A 23 -2.32 -14.32 1.77
CA PHE A 23 -3.45 -13.59 1.18
C PHE A 23 -3.81 -14.12 -0.22
N GLU A 24 -5.08 -14.06 -0.59
CA GLU A 24 -5.57 -14.47 -1.90
C GLU A 24 -4.77 -13.81 -3.03
N GLY A 25 -4.36 -14.60 -4.03
CA GLY A 25 -3.55 -14.12 -5.15
C GLY A 25 -2.09 -13.76 -4.86
N ARG A 26 -1.65 -13.72 -3.59
CA ARG A 26 -0.28 -13.29 -3.21
C ARG A 26 0.83 -14.12 -3.84
N SER A 27 0.60 -15.42 -4.05
CA SER A 27 1.58 -16.34 -4.63
C SER A 27 1.53 -16.39 -6.17
N GLY A 28 0.85 -15.43 -6.83
CA GLY A 28 0.83 -15.26 -8.28
C GLY A 28 -0.39 -15.87 -8.98
N THR A 29 -1.08 -16.81 -8.33
CA THR A 29 -2.28 -17.48 -8.88
C THR A 29 -3.46 -17.21 -7.95
N LYS A 30 -4.53 -16.62 -8.48
CA LYS A 30 -5.64 -16.05 -7.68
C LYS A 30 -6.40 -17.10 -6.87
N ASP A 31 -6.76 -18.20 -7.52
CA ASP A 31 -7.57 -19.29 -6.97
C ASP A 31 -6.75 -20.39 -6.26
N ALA A 32 -5.44 -20.19 -6.09
CA ALA A 32 -4.60 -21.14 -5.38
C ALA A 32 -4.82 -21.06 -3.85
N LYS A 33 -4.91 -22.23 -3.20
CA LYS A 33 -5.10 -22.34 -1.74
C LYS A 33 -3.74 -22.43 -1.05
N ILE A 34 -3.35 -21.35 -0.38
CA ILE A 34 -2.02 -21.22 0.23
C ILE A 34 -2.10 -21.48 1.74
N TYR A 35 -1.33 -22.48 2.21
CA TYR A 35 -1.23 -22.82 3.63
C TYR A 35 0.18 -22.55 4.14
N LEU A 36 0.28 -21.82 5.25
CA LEU A 36 1.55 -21.54 5.91
C LEU A 36 1.92 -22.70 6.83
N VAL A 37 3.11 -23.27 6.66
CA VAL A 37 3.58 -24.43 7.41
C VAL A 37 5.06 -24.28 7.80
N SER A 38 5.51 -25.07 8.77
CA SER A 38 6.93 -25.17 9.09
C SER A 38 7.73 -25.82 7.96
N VAL A 39 9.05 -25.61 7.95
CA VAL A 39 9.96 -26.22 6.96
C VAL A 39 9.87 -27.76 7.02
N GLN A 40 9.79 -28.33 8.22
CA GLN A 40 9.69 -29.77 8.42
C GLN A 40 8.39 -30.33 7.81
N THR A 41 7.25 -29.66 8.03
CA THR A 41 5.96 -30.07 7.48
C THR A 41 5.97 -29.98 5.96
N ALA A 42 6.55 -28.92 5.39
CA ALA A 42 6.68 -28.78 3.94
C ALA A 42 7.53 -29.91 3.34
N ALA A 43 8.67 -30.24 3.96
CA ALA A 43 9.54 -31.33 3.51
C ALA A 43 8.84 -32.70 3.60
N ALA A 44 8.21 -33.01 4.74
CA ALA A 44 7.47 -34.26 4.93
C ALA A 44 6.32 -34.41 3.93
N SER A 45 5.58 -33.32 3.69
CA SER A 45 4.46 -33.31 2.74
C SER A 45 4.93 -33.40 1.29
N ALA A 46 6.11 -32.84 0.96
CA ALA A 46 6.69 -32.96 -0.38
C ALA A 46 7.09 -34.41 -0.71
N LEU A 47 7.54 -35.19 0.29
CA LEU A 47 7.87 -36.61 0.13
C LEU A 47 6.63 -37.49 -0.02
N THR A 48 5.54 -37.16 0.68
CA THR A 48 4.34 -38.00 0.79
C THR A 48 3.22 -37.62 -0.19
N GLY A 49 3.23 -36.40 -0.72
CA GLY A 49 2.23 -35.90 -1.68
C GLY A 49 0.93 -35.39 -1.03
N TYR A 50 0.81 -35.42 0.29
CA TYR A 50 -0.31 -34.86 1.05
C TYR A 50 0.20 -34.17 2.32
N ILE A 51 -0.66 -33.43 3.04
CA ILE A 51 -0.25 -32.72 4.27
C ILE A 51 0.09 -33.76 5.34
N THR A 52 1.36 -33.80 5.73
CA THR A 52 1.91 -34.84 6.62
C THR A 52 2.55 -34.22 7.85
N ASP A 53 2.22 -34.78 9.02
CA ASP A 53 2.89 -34.47 10.28
C ASP A 53 4.32 -35.01 10.23
N PRO A 54 5.36 -34.16 10.29
CA PRO A 54 6.74 -34.61 10.16
C PRO A 54 7.17 -35.59 11.26
N ARG A 55 6.46 -35.64 12.39
CA ARG A 55 6.76 -36.56 13.50
C ARG A 55 6.49 -38.03 13.16
N THR A 56 5.71 -38.31 12.11
CA THR A 56 5.46 -39.68 11.66
C THR A 56 6.62 -40.27 10.86
N LEU A 57 7.64 -39.47 10.52
CA LEU A 57 8.82 -39.90 9.76
C LEU A 57 9.97 -40.43 10.64
N GLY A 58 9.72 -40.63 11.93
CA GLY A 58 10.69 -41.16 12.88
C GLY A 58 11.43 -40.09 13.69
N LYS A 59 12.60 -40.45 14.23
CA LYS A 59 13.40 -39.57 15.09
C LYS A 59 14.01 -38.43 14.26
N ALA A 60 13.90 -37.19 14.73
CA ALA A 60 14.52 -36.04 14.10
C ALA A 60 16.06 -36.19 14.05
N PRO A 61 16.72 -35.80 12.94
CA PRO A 61 18.18 -35.83 12.86
C PRO A 61 18.80 -34.84 13.86
N GLU A 62 19.90 -35.25 14.48
CA GLU A 62 20.70 -34.36 15.33
C GLU A 62 21.63 -33.52 14.44
N ILE A 63 21.34 -32.22 14.35
CA ILE A 63 22.15 -31.28 13.57
C ILE A 63 23.20 -30.66 14.49
N LYS A 64 24.49 -30.88 14.19
CA LYS A 64 25.60 -30.23 14.88
C LYS A 64 25.93 -28.92 14.16
N MET A 65 25.91 -27.81 14.90
CA MET A 65 26.37 -26.53 14.36
C MET A 65 27.87 -26.61 14.07
N PRO A 66 28.33 -26.08 12.93
CA PRO A 66 29.76 -26.04 12.65
C PRO A 66 30.45 -25.03 13.58
N GLU A 67 31.73 -25.24 13.86
CA GLU A 67 32.55 -24.28 14.64
C GLU A 67 32.73 -22.94 13.92
N LYS A 68 32.68 -22.96 12.58
CA LYS A 68 32.81 -21.79 11.71
C LYS A 68 31.87 -21.94 10.50
N PHE A 69 31.38 -20.81 10.00
CA PHE A 69 30.68 -20.75 8.72
C PHE A 69 31.65 -20.32 7.64
N ASP A 70 31.55 -20.93 6.46
CA ASP A 70 32.22 -20.43 5.27
C ASP A 70 31.54 -19.13 4.85
N ILE A 71 32.33 -18.05 4.77
CA ILE A 71 31.86 -16.72 4.39
C ILE A 71 32.27 -16.48 2.93
N ASP A 72 31.28 -16.20 2.08
CA ASP A 72 31.48 -15.79 0.69
C ASP A 72 30.87 -14.40 0.47
N ASP A 73 31.73 -13.39 0.55
CA ASP A 73 31.37 -11.98 0.34
C ASP A 73 31.72 -11.50 -1.09
N SER A 74 32.03 -12.43 -2.02
CA SER A 74 32.48 -12.08 -3.38
C SER A 74 31.47 -11.26 -4.20
N MET A 75 30.19 -11.33 -3.83
CA MET A 75 29.10 -10.56 -4.44
C MET A 75 28.81 -9.22 -3.75
N ILE A 76 29.57 -8.87 -2.70
CA ILE A 76 29.45 -7.58 -2.00
C ILE A 76 30.32 -6.54 -2.70
N LEU A 77 29.68 -5.52 -3.27
CA LEU A 77 30.37 -4.38 -3.85
C LEU A 77 30.45 -3.24 -2.82
N SER A 78 31.68 -2.88 -2.44
CA SER A 78 31.92 -1.73 -1.56
C SER A 78 31.61 -0.40 -2.27
N PRO A 79 31.13 0.63 -1.55
CA PRO A 79 30.97 1.97 -2.11
C PRO A 79 32.30 2.50 -2.67
N SER A 80 32.23 3.31 -3.73
CA SER A 80 33.40 4.02 -4.26
C SER A 80 34.01 4.93 -3.19
N THR A 81 35.33 5.04 -3.16
CA THR A 81 36.05 6.03 -2.34
C THR A 81 35.88 7.47 -2.86
N LYS A 82 35.34 7.61 -4.08
CA LYS A 82 35.02 8.87 -4.74
C LYS A 82 33.57 8.86 -5.25
N PRO A 83 32.58 8.96 -4.36
CA PRO A 83 31.16 8.83 -4.70
C PRO A 83 30.66 9.89 -5.69
N GLU A 84 31.28 11.07 -5.71
CA GLU A 84 30.96 12.19 -6.60
C GLU A 84 31.34 11.93 -8.07
N GLU A 85 32.29 11.04 -8.34
CA GLU A 85 32.70 10.64 -9.69
C GLU A 85 31.80 9.52 -10.27
N VAL A 86 30.87 8.96 -9.47
CA VAL A 86 30.03 7.83 -9.88
C VAL A 86 28.87 8.30 -10.76
N GLU A 87 28.86 7.86 -12.02
CA GLU A 87 27.74 8.09 -12.93
C GLU A 87 26.54 7.18 -12.58
N VAL A 88 25.37 7.78 -12.36
CA VAL A 88 24.13 7.04 -12.08
C VAL A 88 23.33 6.81 -13.36
N TYR A 89 23.47 5.62 -13.94
CA TYR A 89 22.71 5.21 -15.11
C TYR A 89 21.22 4.99 -14.79
N ARG A 90 20.34 5.58 -15.61
CA ARG A 90 18.88 5.41 -15.50
C ARG A 90 18.33 4.82 -16.79
N GLY A 91 17.84 3.59 -16.71
CA GLY A 91 17.18 2.95 -17.84
C GLY A 91 15.82 3.59 -18.19
N PRO A 92 15.23 3.27 -19.34
CA PRO A 92 14.00 3.91 -19.84
C PRO A 92 12.78 3.74 -18.92
N ASN A 93 12.80 2.73 -18.05
CA ASN A 93 11.76 2.43 -17.07
C ASN A 93 11.99 3.11 -15.70
N ILE A 94 13.04 3.92 -15.54
CA ILE A 94 13.22 4.77 -14.37
C ILE A 94 12.69 6.15 -14.73
N LYS A 95 11.58 6.56 -14.12
CA LYS A 95 10.94 7.86 -14.36
C LYS A 95 11.18 8.81 -13.18
N PRO A 96 11.12 10.14 -13.40
CA PRO A 96 11.11 11.11 -12.32
C PRO A 96 10.00 10.80 -11.31
N LEU A 97 10.28 11.03 -10.03
CA LEU A 97 9.30 10.85 -8.98
C LEU A 97 8.24 11.97 -9.08
N PRO A 98 6.94 11.64 -9.20
CA PRO A 98 5.89 12.65 -9.16
C PRO A 98 5.79 13.26 -7.75
N VAL A 99 5.47 14.54 -7.69
CA VAL A 99 5.25 15.29 -6.45
C VAL A 99 3.86 15.90 -6.46
N GLN A 100 3.22 15.94 -5.30
CA GLN A 100 1.92 16.59 -5.14
C GLN A 100 2.10 18.10 -4.99
N GLN A 101 1.04 18.86 -5.25
CA GLN A 101 1.02 20.31 -5.00
C GLN A 101 0.73 20.62 -3.53
N LYS A 102 0.98 21.86 -3.11
CA LYS A 102 0.59 22.34 -1.77
C LYS A 102 -0.91 22.24 -1.57
N LEU A 103 -1.32 21.96 -0.34
CA LEU A 103 -2.72 21.87 0.03
C LEU A 103 -3.42 23.23 -0.15
N SER A 104 -4.51 23.24 -0.90
CA SER A 104 -5.35 24.42 -1.13
C SER A 104 -6.26 24.74 0.07
N GLU A 105 -6.87 25.92 0.09
CA GLU A 105 -7.80 26.34 1.15
C GLU A 105 -9.07 25.49 1.23
N SER A 106 -9.47 24.89 0.10
CA SER A 106 -10.58 23.95 -0.04
C SER A 106 -10.16 22.71 -0.82
N MET A 107 -10.90 21.62 -0.63
CA MET A 107 -10.71 20.36 -1.34
C MET A 107 -12.05 19.82 -1.81
N SER A 108 -12.16 19.41 -3.08
CA SER A 108 -13.38 18.80 -3.62
C SER A 108 -13.05 17.63 -4.53
N GLY A 109 -14.02 16.74 -4.72
CA GLY A 109 -13.89 15.60 -5.63
C GLY A 109 -14.98 14.57 -5.43
N LYS A 110 -14.95 13.52 -6.25
CA LYS A 110 -15.84 12.38 -6.10
C LYS A 110 -15.23 11.32 -5.19
N VAL A 111 -16.09 10.52 -4.55
CA VAL A 111 -15.70 9.23 -4.00
C VAL A 111 -15.41 8.29 -5.16
N LEU A 112 -14.12 8.04 -5.41
CA LEU A 112 -13.65 7.21 -6.51
C LEU A 112 -13.85 5.73 -6.22
N LEU A 113 -13.74 5.33 -4.95
CA LEU A 113 -13.86 3.95 -4.52
C LEU A 113 -14.33 3.90 -3.06
N LYS A 114 -15.28 3.01 -2.77
CA LYS A 114 -15.67 2.62 -1.41
C LYS A 114 -15.32 1.15 -1.20
N VAL A 115 -14.55 0.86 -0.15
CA VAL A 115 -14.10 -0.49 0.20
C VAL A 115 -14.44 -0.82 1.65
N GLY A 116 -14.57 -2.11 1.94
CA GLY A 116 -14.85 -2.62 3.28
C GLY A 116 -13.64 -2.61 4.21
N ASP A 117 -13.69 -3.48 5.22
CA ASP A 117 -12.63 -3.63 6.21
C ASP A 117 -11.43 -4.42 5.66
N ASN A 118 -10.30 -4.34 6.37
CA ASN A 118 -9.14 -5.20 6.20
C ASN A 118 -8.48 -5.13 4.80
N ILE A 119 -8.63 -4.00 4.13
CA ILE A 119 -8.01 -3.75 2.83
C ILE A 119 -6.48 -3.76 2.98
N THR A 120 -5.83 -4.70 2.31
CA THR A 120 -4.39 -4.88 2.36
C THR A 120 -3.70 -3.96 1.35
N THR A 121 -2.42 -3.72 1.56
CA THR A 121 -1.56 -3.08 0.54
C THR A 121 -1.42 -3.91 -0.74
N ASP A 122 -1.70 -5.22 -0.72
CA ASP A 122 -1.79 -6.03 -1.94
C ASP A 122 -3.09 -5.74 -2.71
N HIS A 123 -4.18 -5.43 -2.00
CA HIS A 123 -5.42 -4.98 -2.64
C HIS A 123 -5.26 -3.58 -3.28
N ILE A 124 -4.57 -2.67 -2.60
CA ILE A 124 -4.33 -1.30 -3.08
C ILE A 124 -3.34 -1.29 -4.25
N MET A 125 -2.20 -1.96 -4.09
CA MET A 125 -1.13 -2.00 -5.08
C MET A 125 -0.54 -3.41 -5.13
N PRO A 126 -1.04 -4.26 -6.05
CA PRO A 126 -0.63 -5.65 -6.12
C PRO A 126 0.88 -5.80 -6.38
N ALA A 127 1.38 -7.02 -6.15
CA ALA A 127 2.74 -7.41 -6.51
C ALA A 127 2.69 -8.41 -7.67
N GLY A 128 3.81 -9.07 -7.93
CA GLY A 128 3.92 -10.08 -8.98
C GLY A 128 4.75 -9.62 -10.17
N SER A 129 4.96 -10.55 -11.09
CA SER A 129 5.89 -10.40 -12.22
C SER A 129 5.56 -9.24 -13.17
N LYS A 130 4.28 -8.88 -13.29
CA LYS A 130 3.84 -7.75 -14.15
C LYS A 130 4.12 -6.37 -13.53
N ILE A 131 4.15 -6.29 -12.20
CA ILE A 131 4.11 -5.02 -11.47
C ILE A 131 5.48 -4.69 -10.86
N LEU A 132 6.21 -5.69 -10.37
CA LEU A 132 7.50 -5.48 -9.73
C LEU A 132 8.56 -4.82 -10.64
N PRO A 133 8.63 -5.12 -11.95
CA PRO A 133 9.51 -4.37 -12.85
C PRO A 133 9.19 -2.87 -12.92
N LEU A 134 7.97 -2.43 -12.59
CA LEU A 134 7.51 -1.05 -12.76
C LEU A 134 7.71 -0.16 -11.52
N ARG A 135 8.40 -0.62 -10.48
CA ARG A 135 8.55 0.09 -9.19
C ARG A 135 9.17 1.49 -9.31
N SER A 136 9.98 1.73 -10.33
CA SER A 136 10.59 3.03 -10.62
C SER A 136 9.85 3.82 -11.70
N ASN A 137 8.68 3.35 -12.14
CA ASN A 137 7.85 3.96 -13.17
C ASN A 137 6.43 4.18 -12.64
N ILE A 138 6.25 5.26 -11.87
CA ILE A 138 4.96 5.56 -11.22
C ILE A 138 3.80 5.70 -12.22
N PRO A 139 3.96 6.35 -13.40
CA PRO A 139 2.93 6.38 -14.43
C PRO A 139 2.50 4.99 -14.93
N ALA A 140 3.42 4.03 -15.02
CA ALA A 140 3.10 2.68 -15.48
C ALA A 140 2.48 1.84 -14.36
N ILE A 141 3.04 1.89 -13.15
CA ILE A 141 2.56 1.10 -12.02
C ILE A 141 1.18 1.57 -11.52
N SER A 142 0.84 2.85 -11.70
CA SER A 142 -0.42 3.42 -11.24
C SER A 142 -1.65 2.81 -11.91
N LYS A 143 -1.50 2.27 -13.13
CA LYS A 143 -2.56 1.55 -13.84
C LYS A 143 -3.12 0.36 -13.07
N TYR A 144 -2.32 -0.21 -12.16
CA TYR A 144 -2.66 -1.39 -11.36
C TYR A 144 -3.23 -1.05 -9.97
N VAL A 145 -3.38 0.23 -9.62
CA VAL A 145 -3.97 0.64 -8.35
C VAL A 145 -5.40 0.12 -8.25
N PHE A 146 -5.69 -0.63 -7.18
CA PHE A 146 -6.97 -1.31 -6.91
C PHE A 146 -7.45 -2.30 -7.98
N GLU A 147 -6.61 -2.73 -8.94
CA GLU A 147 -7.04 -3.61 -10.04
C GLU A 147 -7.71 -4.89 -9.55
N SER A 148 -7.26 -5.44 -8.42
CA SER A 148 -7.84 -6.65 -7.81
C SER A 148 -9.24 -6.47 -7.21
N ILE A 149 -9.63 -5.23 -6.90
CA ILE A 149 -10.94 -4.86 -6.32
C ILE A 149 -11.84 -4.27 -7.41
N ASP A 150 -11.36 -3.26 -8.12
CA ASP A 150 -12.08 -2.55 -9.18
C ASP A 150 -11.10 -2.23 -10.32
N PRO A 151 -11.09 -3.04 -11.39
CA PRO A 151 -10.21 -2.85 -12.55
C PRO A 151 -10.35 -1.49 -13.23
N SER A 152 -11.49 -0.81 -13.07
CA SER A 152 -11.75 0.50 -13.69
C SER A 152 -11.28 1.68 -12.83
N PHE A 153 -10.73 1.44 -11.63
CA PHE A 153 -10.34 2.49 -10.71
C PHE A 153 -9.34 3.48 -11.31
N SER A 154 -8.26 2.98 -11.91
CA SER A 154 -7.17 3.84 -12.39
C SER A 154 -7.64 4.77 -13.51
N GLU A 155 -8.47 4.26 -14.42
CA GLU A 155 -9.11 5.05 -15.49
C GLU A 155 -10.10 6.07 -14.92
N ARG A 156 -10.94 5.66 -13.94
CA ARG A 156 -11.88 6.55 -13.26
C ARG A 156 -11.16 7.70 -12.56
N ALA A 157 -10.10 7.41 -11.82
CA ALA A 157 -9.33 8.41 -11.09
C ALA A 157 -8.72 9.45 -12.04
N LEU A 158 -8.17 9.01 -13.17
CA LEU A 158 -7.65 9.92 -14.20
C LEU A 158 -8.76 10.78 -14.84
N LYS A 159 -9.90 10.17 -15.19
CA LYS A 159 -11.05 10.87 -15.78
C LYS A 159 -11.60 11.96 -14.86
N GLU A 160 -11.76 11.64 -13.57
CA GLU A 160 -12.31 12.55 -12.57
C GLU A 160 -11.26 13.54 -12.02
N LYS A 161 -10.00 13.44 -12.49
CA LYS A 161 -8.86 14.25 -12.01
C LYS A 161 -8.65 14.12 -10.49
N GLY A 162 -8.75 12.89 -10.00
CA GLY A 162 -8.60 12.56 -8.60
C GLY A 162 -9.88 12.61 -7.78
N GLY A 163 -9.74 12.44 -6.46
CA GLY A 163 -10.88 12.35 -5.55
C GLY A 163 -10.56 11.64 -4.24
N PHE A 164 -11.54 10.93 -3.70
CA PHE A 164 -11.48 10.31 -2.37
C PHE A 164 -11.62 8.80 -2.42
N VAL A 165 -10.96 8.11 -1.50
CA VAL A 165 -11.20 6.69 -1.24
C VAL A 165 -11.82 6.55 0.15
N ILE A 166 -12.93 5.81 0.25
CA ILE A 166 -13.60 5.49 1.51
C ILE A 166 -13.25 4.06 1.92
N GLY A 167 -12.77 3.84 3.14
CA GLY A 167 -12.38 2.54 3.66
C GLY A 167 -13.07 2.16 4.96
N GLY A 168 -13.14 0.86 5.25
CA GLY A 168 -13.57 0.33 6.53
C GLY A 168 -12.47 0.39 7.60
N GLU A 169 -12.45 -0.62 8.46
CA GLU A 169 -11.43 -0.79 9.50
C GLU A 169 -10.12 -1.33 8.95
N ASN A 170 -9.01 -1.01 9.62
CA ASN A 170 -7.68 -1.54 9.36
C ASN A 170 -7.23 -1.38 7.89
N TYR A 171 -7.55 -0.23 7.30
CA TYR A 171 -7.23 0.07 5.92
C TYR A 171 -5.71 0.19 5.69
N GLY A 172 -5.20 -0.47 4.66
CA GLY A 172 -3.80 -0.46 4.27
C GLY A 172 -2.92 -1.46 5.03
N GLN A 173 -3.47 -2.57 5.52
CA GLN A 173 -2.69 -3.55 6.28
C GLN A 173 -1.67 -4.33 5.42
N GLY A 174 -0.72 -4.99 6.09
CA GLY A 174 0.24 -5.89 5.44
C GLY A 174 1.60 -5.24 5.16
N SER A 175 2.03 -5.25 3.90
CA SER A 175 3.39 -4.81 3.53
C SER A 175 3.62 -3.30 3.68
N SER A 176 4.88 -2.90 3.91
CA SER A 176 5.30 -1.50 4.01
C SER A 176 5.40 -0.74 2.67
N ARG A 177 4.93 -1.33 1.56
CA ARG A 177 5.11 -0.78 0.20
C ARG A 177 4.56 0.64 0.11
N GLU A 178 5.45 1.60 -0.12
CA GLU A 178 5.12 3.01 -0.28
C GLU A 178 4.32 3.30 -1.56
N HIS A 179 4.45 2.46 -2.60
CA HIS A 179 3.66 2.55 -3.83
C HIS A 179 2.15 2.45 -3.60
N ALA A 180 1.72 1.83 -2.48
CA ALA A 180 0.31 1.83 -2.10
C ALA A 180 -0.21 3.22 -1.71
N ALA A 181 0.65 4.22 -1.54
CA ALA A 181 0.29 5.63 -1.36
C ALA A 181 0.77 6.50 -2.54
N LEU A 182 2.01 6.30 -3.00
CA LEU A 182 2.60 7.06 -4.10
C LEU A 182 1.83 6.91 -5.43
N ALA A 183 1.36 5.70 -5.76
CA ALA A 183 0.63 5.49 -7.01
C ALA A 183 -0.81 6.02 -6.96
N PRO A 184 -1.58 5.86 -5.86
CA PRO A 184 -2.83 6.60 -5.68
C PRO A 184 -2.65 8.12 -5.72
N MET A 185 -1.57 8.65 -5.14
CA MET A 185 -1.27 10.10 -5.20
C MET A 185 -1.11 10.54 -6.65
N TYR A 186 -0.35 9.79 -7.45
CA TYR A 186 -0.18 10.06 -8.88
C TYR A 186 -1.51 10.08 -9.65
N LEU A 187 -2.48 9.24 -9.25
CA LEU A 187 -3.83 9.23 -9.82
C LEU A 187 -4.74 10.37 -9.29
N GLY A 188 -4.21 11.26 -8.44
CA GLY A 188 -4.94 12.40 -7.90
C GLY A 188 -5.78 12.08 -6.66
N VAL A 189 -5.57 10.94 -5.98
CA VAL A 189 -6.23 10.68 -4.69
C VAL A 189 -5.80 11.75 -3.69
N LYS A 190 -6.75 12.53 -3.20
CA LYS A 190 -6.53 13.72 -2.34
C LYS A 190 -6.58 13.35 -0.86
N ALA A 191 -7.53 12.50 -0.50
CA ALA A 191 -7.69 11.98 0.85
C ALA A 191 -8.15 10.52 0.82
N VAL A 192 -7.75 9.79 1.84
CA VAL A 192 -8.34 8.48 2.18
C VAL A 192 -9.08 8.66 3.49
N ILE A 193 -10.35 8.33 3.50
CA ILE A 193 -11.23 8.45 4.67
C ILE A 193 -11.60 7.04 5.10
N ALA A 194 -11.19 6.60 6.29
CA ALA A 194 -11.43 5.23 6.75
C ALA A 194 -11.92 5.18 8.21
N LYS A 195 -12.49 4.04 8.63
CA LYS A 195 -12.82 3.84 10.06
C LYS A 195 -11.54 3.73 10.89
N SER A 196 -10.50 3.07 10.37
CA SER A 196 -9.17 3.01 10.98
C SER A 196 -8.09 2.62 9.96
N PHE A 197 -6.82 2.86 10.28
CA PHE A 197 -5.68 2.61 9.39
C PHE A 197 -4.64 1.69 10.01
N ALA A 198 -3.95 0.91 9.17
CA ALA A 198 -2.70 0.29 9.54
C ALA A 198 -1.56 1.33 9.64
N ARG A 199 -0.77 1.25 10.72
CA ARG A 199 0.24 2.26 11.10
C ARG A 199 1.20 2.67 9.98
N ILE A 200 1.78 1.70 9.26
CA ILE A 200 2.79 1.98 8.22
C ILE A 200 2.14 2.65 7.02
N HIS A 201 0.95 2.20 6.62
CA HIS A 201 0.26 2.80 5.48
C HIS A 201 -0.20 4.23 5.77
N PHE A 202 -0.68 4.50 6.99
CA PHE A 202 -0.99 5.86 7.44
C PHE A 202 0.20 6.82 7.26
N ALA A 203 1.40 6.39 7.65
CA ALA A 203 2.61 7.19 7.46
C ALA A 203 2.95 7.40 5.97
N ASN A 204 2.77 6.39 5.13
CA ASN A 204 3.02 6.50 3.69
C ASN A 204 2.06 7.48 3.01
N LEU A 205 0.77 7.51 3.40
CA LEU A 205 -0.19 8.49 2.88
C LEU A 205 0.30 9.92 3.13
N ILE A 206 0.74 10.20 4.36
CA ILE A 206 1.29 11.50 4.75
C ILE A 206 2.54 11.84 3.95
N ASN A 207 3.47 10.90 3.78
CA ASN A 207 4.71 11.13 3.05
C ASN A 207 4.48 11.58 1.60
N PHE A 208 3.38 11.19 0.97
CA PHE A 208 3.01 11.61 -0.38
C PHE A 208 1.87 12.65 -0.41
N GLY A 209 1.54 13.28 0.71
CA GLY A 209 0.57 14.37 0.74
C GLY A 209 -0.89 13.94 0.55
N ILE A 210 -1.20 12.65 0.66
CA ILE A 210 -2.59 12.18 0.76
C ILE A 210 -3.03 12.34 2.20
N LEU A 211 -4.13 13.04 2.44
CA LEU A 211 -4.63 13.26 3.79
C LEU A 211 -5.36 12.00 4.33
N PRO A 212 -4.88 11.35 5.40
CA PRO A 212 -5.61 10.27 6.04
C PRO A 212 -6.61 10.84 7.06
N LEU A 213 -7.88 10.51 6.88
CA LEU A 213 -9.00 10.99 7.68
C LEU A 213 -9.75 9.81 8.32
N ILE A 214 -10.19 9.99 9.55
CA ILE A 214 -10.89 8.98 10.34
C ILE A 214 -12.31 9.48 10.61
N PHE A 215 -13.32 8.66 10.35
CA PHE A 215 -14.71 8.99 10.70
C PHE A 215 -14.84 9.39 12.18
N GLU A 216 -15.37 10.59 12.46
CA GLU A 216 -15.71 10.96 13.84
C GLU A 216 -16.83 10.05 14.39
N LYS A 217 -17.78 9.68 13.52
CA LYS A 217 -18.83 8.70 13.78
C LYS A 217 -18.70 7.55 12.78
N PRO A 218 -18.24 6.36 13.19
CA PRO A 218 -18.03 5.23 12.27
C PRO A 218 -19.27 4.83 11.45
N ALA A 219 -20.49 5.08 11.95
CA ALA A 219 -21.75 4.82 11.25
C ALA A 219 -21.99 5.74 10.02
N ASP A 220 -21.27 6.86 9.91
CA ASP A 220 -21.38 7.72 8.72
C ASP A 220 -20.73 7.08 7.47
N TYR A 221 -19.90 6.05 7.66
CA TYR A 221 -19.38 5.21 6.57
C TYR A 221 -20.50 4.65 5.68
N ASP A 222 -21.62 4.25 6.28
CA ASP A 222 -22.76 3.64 5.56
C ASP A 222 -23.59 4.67 4.78
N LYS A 223 -23.33 5.97 4.96
CA LYS A 223 -24.09 7.07 4.33
C LYS A 223 -23.39 7.70 3.13
N ILE A 224 -22.09 7.43 2.97
CA ILE A 224 -21.27 7.93 1.86
C ILE A 224 -21.13 6.81 0.84
N GLU A 225 -21.52 7.07 -0.40
CA GLU A 225 -21.47 6.07 -1.48
C GLU A 225 -20.40 6.40 -2.53
N GLN A 226 -19.98 5.37 -3.28
CA GLN A 226 -19.13 5.60 -4.45
C GLN A 226 -19.85 6.50 -5.47
N GLY A 227 -19.15 7.49 -5.98
CA GLY A 227 -19.69 8.52 -6.87
C GLY A 227 -20.23 9.77 -6.17
N ASP A 228 -20.38 9.76 -4.84
CA ASP A 228 -20.78 10.98 -4.11
C ASP A 228 -19.77 12.11 -4.30
N GLU A 229 -20.28 13.33 -4.39
CA GLU A 229 -19.46 14.54 -4.53
C GLU A 229 -19.27 15.19 -3.16
N LEU A 230 -18.02 15.20 -2.69
CA LEU A 230 -17.68 15.75 -1.38
C LEU A 230 -16.84 17.02 -1.52
N ILE A 231 -17.07 17.99 -0.63
CA ILE A 231 -16.32 19.25 -0.56
C ILE A 231 -15.93 19.53 0.89
N ALA A 232 -14.66 19.74 1.16
CA ALA A 232 -14.11 20.29 2.39
C ALA A 232 -13.73 21.77 2.15
N PRO A 233 -14.63 22.73 2.41
CA PRO A 233 -14.41 24.13 2.05
C PRO A 233 -13.35 24.84 2.92
N ASN A 234 -13.10 24.34 4.13
CA ASN A 234 -12.25 24.99 5.13
C ASN A 234 -11.04 24.13 5.53
N ILE A 235 -10.62 23.20 4.67
CA ILE A 235 -9.63 22.15 5.00
C ILE A 235 -8.36 22.71 5.63
N LEU A 236 -7.80 23.79 5.06
CA LEU A 236 -6.55 24.36 5.54
C LEU A 236 -6.72 25.06 6.90
N LYS A 237 -7.84 25.76 7.08
CA LYS A 237 -8.18 26.43 8.33
C LYS A 237 -8.39 25.42 9.46
N GLU A 238 -9.20 24.39 9.22
CA GLU A 238 -9.48 23.35 10.21
C GLU A 238 -8.21 22.58 10.58
N LEU A 239 -7.31 22.30 9.62
CA LEU A 239 -5.99 21.72 9.88
C LEU A 239 -5.13 22.59 10.80
N ASN A 240 -5.05 23.90 10.53
CA ASN A 240 -4.27 24.85 11.33
C ASN A 240 -4.83 24.99 12.76
N GLU A 241 -6.17 24.99 12.90
CA GLU A 241 -6.86 25.09 14.19
C GLU A 241 -6.90 23.75 14.96
N ARG A 242 -6.35 22.67 14.39
CA ARG A 242 -6.37 21.31 14.95
C ARG A 242 -7.79 20.80 15.23
N LYS A 243 -8.76 21.18 14.38
CA LYS A 243 -10.17 20.76 14.49
C LYS A 243 -10.47 19.60 13.55
N PRO A 244 -11.49 18.76 13.85
CA PRO A 244 -12.00 17.80 12.89
C PRO A 244 -12.37 18.48 11.56
N ILE A 245 -12.04 17.82 10.46
CA ILE A 245 -12.30 18.32 9.10
C ILE A 245 -13.76 18.07 8.72
N THR A 246 -14.43 19.07 8.19
CA THR A 246 -15.83 18.97 7.75
C THR A 246 -15.91 18.81 6.24
N PHE A 247 -16.59 17.77 5.77
CA PHE A 247 -16.98 17.63 4.36
C PHE A 247 -18.49 17.76 4.21
N ILE A 248 -18.90 18.40 3.12
CA ILE A 248 -20.27 18.54 2.68
C ILE A 248 -20.48 17.61 1.49
N ASN A 249 -21.49 16.74 1.57
CA ASN A 249 -21.87 15.85 0.49
C ASN A 249 -22.94 16.50 -0.39
N LYS A 250 -22.55 16.91 -1.60
CA LYS A 250 -23.42 17.62 -2.56
C LYS A 250 -24.49 16.73 -3.17
N THR A 251 -24.26 15.43 -3.28
CA THR A 251 -25.24 14.47 -3.83
C THR A 251 -26.28 14.03 -2.80
N LYS A 252 -26.08 14.34 -1.52
CA LYS A 252 -26.99 14.00 -0.40
C LYS A 252 -27.55 15.23 0.30
N GLY A 253 -28.01 16.22 -0.47
CA GLY A 253 -28.69 17.39 0.08
C GLY A 253 -27.81 18.26 0.99
N ASN A 254 -26.50 18.31 0.74
CA ASN A 254 -25.50 18.99 1.59
C ASN A 254 -25.35 18.39 3.01
N ALA A 255 -25.58 17.08 3.18
CA ALA A 255 -25.27 16.41 4.43
C ALA A 255 -23.80 16.64 4.84
N GLU A 256 -23.57 16.96 6.12
CA GLU A 256 -22.24 17.23 6.66
C GLU A 256 -21.69 16.00 7.41
N TYR A 257 -20.41 15.72 7.16
CA TYR A 257 -19.66 14.65 7.81
C TYR A 257 -18.36 15.22 8.39
N ARG A 258 -18.01 14.78 9.60
CA ARG A 258 -16.80 15.23 10.28
C ARG A 258 -15.79 14.10 10.40
N PHE A 259 -14.53 14.45 10.17
CA PHE A 259 -13.43 13.50 10.21
C PHE A 259 -12.32 13.98 11.14
N LYS A 260 -11.89 13.10 12.03
CA LYS A 260 -10.72 13.30 12.88
C LYS A 260 -9.47 12.90 12.12
N TYR A 261 -8.33 13.35 12.61
CA TYR A 261 -7.02 12.90 12.17
C TYR A 261 -6.07 12.94 13.38
N ASN A 262 -5.10 12.02 13.41
CA ASN A 262 -4.09 11.97 14.47
C ASN A 262 -2.71 12.31 13.89
N LEU A 263 -2.54 13.59 13.51
CA LEU A 263 -1.31 14.09 12.90
C LEU A 263 -0.52 14.94 13.90
N THR A 264 0.78 14.73 14.00
CA THR A 264 1.70 15.62 14.72
C THR A 264 1.85 16.96 13.99
N ASP A 265 2.40 18.00 14.64
CA ASP A 265 2.58 19.31 13.99
C ASP A 265 3.47 19.20 12.75
N ARG A 266 4.50 18.35 12.82
CA ARG A 266 5.35 18.05 11.67
C ARG A 266 4.56 17.38 10.54
N GLN A 267 3.69 16.42 10.85
CA GLN A 267 2.87 15.77 9.83
C GLN A 267 1.85 16.72 9.20
N VAL A 268 1.31 17.68 9.95
CA VAL A 268 0.48 18.75 9.38
C VAL A 268 1.28 19.60 8.39
N LYS A 269 2.51 20.00 8.72
CA LYS A 269 3.40 20.72 7.79
C LYS A 269 3.65 19.92 6.51
N ILE A 270 3.97 18.63 6.66
CA ILE A 270 4.18 17.71 5.54
C ILE A 270 2.96 17.67 4.62
N ILE A 271 1.75 17.49 5.17
CA ILE A 271 0.53 17.48 4.37
C ILE A 271 0.33 18.83 3.65
N LYS A 272 0.54 19.95 4.33
CA LYS A 272 0.36 21.30 3.76
C LYS A 272 1.28 21.55 2.57
N GLU A 273 2.50 21.03 2.62
CA GLU A 273 3.48 21.15 1.52
C GLU A 273 3.27 20.14 0.39
N GLY A 274 2.28 19.24 0.49
CA GLY A 274 2.04 18.20 -0.52
C GLY A 274 2.96 16.98 -0.36
N GLY A 275 3.45 16.72 0.85
CA GLY A 275 4.24 15.53 1.17
C GLY A 275 5.66 15.84 1.63
N LEU A 276 6.33 14.78 2.09
CA LEU A 276 7.58 14.87 2.84
C LEU A 276 8.72 15.41 1.97
N LEU A 277 8.78 15.00 0.71
CA LEU A 277 9.80 15.47 -0.21
C LEU A 277 9.72 16.98 -0.44
N ASN A 278 8.50 17.51 -0.58
CA ASN A 278 8.30 18.95 -0.77
C ASN A 278 8.63 19.73 0.49
N GLU A 279 8.19 19.24 1.65
CA GLU A 279 8.49 19.87 2.94
C GLU A 279 10.01 19.90 3.21
N THR A 280 10.71 18.80 2.92
CA THR A 280 12.17 18.73 3.04
C THR A 280 12.86 19.71 2.11
N LYS A 281 12.39 19.86 0.87
CA LYS A 281 12.94 20.83 -0.09
C LYS A 281 12.65 22.28 0.30
N ALA A 282 11.55 22.56 1.01
CA ALA A 282 11.23 23.91 1.46
C ALA A 282 12.05 24.35 2.68
N LEU A 283 12.67 23.41 3.40
CA LEU A 283 13.57 23.68 4.53
C LEU A 283 15.00 24.03 4.10
N HIS A 284 15.35 23.80 2.83
CA HIS A 284 16.67 24.02 2.24
C HIS A 284 16.59 25.03 1.08
#